data_AF-A0A962UMU1-F1
#
_entry.id   AF-A0A962UMU1-F1
#
_cell.length_a   1.000
_cell.length_b   1.000
_cell.length_c   1.000
_cell.angle_alpha   90.00
_cell.angle_beta   90.00
_cell.angle_gamma   90.00
#
_symmetry.space_group_name_H-M   'P 1'
#
loop_
_entity.id
_entity.type
_entity.pdbx_description
1 polymer ?
#
loop_
_entity_poly.entity_id
_entity_poly.type
_entity_poly.pdbx_seq_one_letter_code
_entity_poly.pdbx_strand_id
1 'polypeptide(L)'
;HQEAATVTVDLQTLVSGATPPTLANLDKITAPGVAITRQVIEAIREMPATEQGLIMGRLVSEISTARTVEKALFARRLLLTGRQVPEVYATEVAREHADTSITELDKEIENLLFETRVRKEVVSNTLTSLLQRAAAKRQASLTVPQVSPLDSRPLSNGRVQ
;
A
#
# COMPACT_ATOMS: atom_id res chain seq x y z
N HIS A 1 -2.22 7.79 10.37
CA HIS A 1 -1.22 8.63 9.68
C HIS A 1 0.18 8.55 10.29
N GLN A 2 0.34 8.55 11.62
CA GLN A 2 1.67 8.51 12.25
C GLN A 2 2.45 7.22 11.96
N GLU A 3 1.81 6.04 12.02
CA GLU A 3 2.45 4.75 11.67
C GLU A 3 3.03 4.73 10.26
N ALA A 4 2.28 5.23 9.27
CA ALA A 4 2.77 5.26 7.89
C ALA A 4 3.99 6.15 7.73
N ALA A 5 4.04 7.29 8.43
CA ALA A 5 5.19 8.19 8.38
C ALA A 5 6.44 7.55 8.97
N THR A 6 6.34 6.89 10.13
CA THR A 6 7.48 6.22 10.76
C THR A 6 7.99 5.05 9.93
N VAL A 7 7.09 4.18 9.46
CA VAL A 7 7.45 3.04 8.60
C VAL A 7 8.06 3.50 7.29
N THR A 8 7.58 4.61 6.71
CA THR A 8 8.17 5.18 5.49
C THR A 8 9.63 5.56 5.70
N VAL A 9 9.93 6.28 6.78
CA VAL A 9 11.30 6.72 7.09
C VAL A 9 12.21 5.52 7.31
N ASP A 10 11.79 4.58 8.17
CA ASP A 10 12.60 3.41 8.48
C ASP A 10 12.86 2.55 7.24
N LEU A 11 11.83 2.28 6.43
CA LEU A 11 11.96 1.54 5.18
C LEU A 11 12.84 2.28 4.17
N GLN A 12 12.72 3.60 4.07
CA GLN A 12 13.52 4.40 3.15
C GLN A 12 15.01 4.38 3.53
N THR A 13 15.36 4.45 4.81
CA THR A 13 16.77 4.34 5.25
C THR A 13 17.35 2.95 4.98
N LEU A 14 16.53 1.91 5.11
CA LEU A 14 16.91 0.54 4.78
C LEU A 14 17.08 0.36 3.27
N VAL A 15 16.21 0.90 2.43
CA VAL A 15 16.34 0.77 0.98
C VAL A 15 17.46 1.66 0.43
N SER A 16 17.69 2.87 0.97
CA SER A 16 18.77 3.74 0.50
C SER A 16 20.17 3.27 0.88
N GLY A 17 20.28 2.32 1.80
CA GLY A 17 21.57 1.85 2.32
C GLY A 17 22.12 2.67 3.49
N ALA A 18 21.42 3.73 3.93
CA ALA A 18 21.80 4.53 5.09
C ALA A 18 21.84 3.70 6.39
N THR A 19 20.99 2.69 6.50
CA THR A 19 21.01 1.71 7.59
C THR A 19 21.20 0.28 7.05
N PRO A 20 22.02 -0.55 7.72
CA PRO A 20 22.18 -1.94 7.34
C PRO A 20 20.93 -2.77 7.72
N PRO A 21 20.50 -3.76 6.90
CA PRO A 21 19.35 -4.62 7.16
C PRO A 21 19.67 -5.70 8.21
N THR A 22 20.01 -5.26 9.41
CA THR A 22 20.18 -6.12 10.59
C THR A 22 18.81 -6.48 11.17
N LEU A 23 18.73 -7.58 11.94
CA LEU A 23 17.48 -8.00 12.59
C LEU A 23 16.80 -6.84 13.35
N ALA A 24 17.55 -6.12 14.18
CA ALA A 24 17.04 -5.00 14.96
C ALA A 24 16.48 -3.84 14.12
N ASN A 25 17.01 -3.62 12.90
CA ASN A 25 16.48 -2.59 12.01
C ASN A 25 15.27 -3.10 11.21
N LEU A 26 15.23 -4.38 10.86
CA LEU A 26 14.09 -5.01 10.18
C LEU A 26 12.86 -5.11 11.11
N ASP A 27 13.08 -5.31 12.41
CA ASP A 27 12.00 -5.32 13.41
C ASP A 27 11.21 -4.00 13.43
N LYS A 28 11.89 -2.86 13.15
CA LYS A 28 11.26 -1.53 13.09
C LYS A 28 10.23 -1.39 11.99
N ILE A 29 10.27 -2.25 10.97
CA ILE A 29 9.32 -2.28 9.85
C ILE A 29 8.54 -3.60 9.76
N THR A 30 8.63 -4.47 10.75
CA THR A 30 7.86 -5.73 10.78
C THR A 30 6.46 -5.50 11.33
N ALA A 31 5.46 -6.20 10.79
CA ALA A 31 4.11 -6.21 11.31
C ALA A 31 3.58 -7.65 11.41
N PRO A 32 2.54 -7.91 12.22
CA PRO A 32 1.90 -9.22 12.25
C PRO A 32 1.48 -9.66 10.85
N GLY A 33 1.89 -10.86 10.44
CA GLY A 33 1.62 -11.41 9.11
C GLY A 33 2.46 -10.84 7.96
N VAL A 34 3.35 -9.86 8.22
CA VAL A 34 4.25 -9.26 7.21
C VAL A 34 5.70 -9.46 7.64
N ALA A 35 6.34 -10.51 7.12
CA ALA A 35 7.75 -10.78 7.36
C ALA A 35 8.63 -9.99 6.39
N ILE A 36 9.39 -9.01 6.88
CA ILE A 36 10.39 -8.29 6.09
C ILE A 36 11.77 -8.84 6.39
N THR A 37 12.33 -9.58 5.43
CA THR A 37 13.67 -10.16 5.56
C THR A 37 14.73 -9.28 4.92
N ARG A 38 15.99 -9.56 5.23
CA ARG A 38 17.13 -8.95 4.56
C ARG A 38 17.07 -9.11 3.03
N GLN A 39 16.70 -10.30 2.54
CA GLN A 39 16.60 -10.56 1.11
C GLN A 39 15.53 -9.69 0.44
N VAL A 40 14.43 -9.40 1.13
CA VAL A 40 13.39 -8.48 0.61
C VAL A 40 13.96 -7.07 0.43
N ILE A 41 14.72 -6.55 1.40
CA ILE A 41 15.35 -5.23 1.29
C ILE A 41 16.38 -5.20 0.17
N GLU A 42 17.22 -6.24 0.06
CA GLU A 42 18.22 -6.35 -1.00
C GLU A 42 17.57 -6.43 -2.39
N ALA A 43 16.50 -7.22 -2.54
CA ALA A 43 15.74 -7.30 -3.77
C ALA A 43 15.14 -5.94 -4.16
N ILE A 44 14.60 -5.16 -3.20
CA ILE A 44 14.09 -3.81 -3.48
C ILE A 44 15.24 -2.90 -3.94
N ARG A 45 16.41 -2.97 -3.32
CA ARG A 45 17.59 -2.17 -3.72
C ARG A 45 18.03 -2.43 -5.15
N GLU A 46 17.88 -3.65 -5.64
CA GLU A 46 18.24 -4.05 -7.00
C GLU A 46 17.21 -3.62 -8.06
N MET A 47 15.99 -3.24 -7.66
CA MET A 47 14.95 -2.79 -8.58
C MET A 47 15.23 -1.39 -9.15
N PRO A 48 14.68 -1.05 -10.34
CA PRO A 48 14.68 0.33 -10.83
C PRO A 48 13.99 1.30 -9.86
N ALA A 49 14.49 2.53 -9.75
CA ALA A 49 13.97 3.54 -8.82
C ALA A 49 12.45 3.80 -8.96
N THR A 50 11.91 3.66 -10.19
CA THR A 50 10.47 3.78 -10.48
C THR A 50 9.65 2.65 -9.84
N GLU A 51 10.20 1.44 -9.76
CA GLU A 51 9.55 0.28 -9.16
C GLU A 51 9.73 0.26 -7.64
N GLN A 52 10.90 0.70 -7.15
CA GLN A 52 11.18 0.85 -5.72
C GLN A 52 10.12 1.72 -5.03
N GLY A 53 9.82 2.90 -5.57
CA GLY A 53 8.82 3.80 -4.97
C GLY A 53 7.43 3.16 -4.87
N LEU A 54 7.03 2.39 -5.88
CA LEU A 54 5.75 1.68 -5.89
C LEU A 54 5.69 0.55 -4.85
N ILE A 55 6.73 -0.29 -4.79
CA ILE A 55 6.79 -1.40 -3.84
C ILE A 55 6.90 -0.89 -2.41
N MET A 56 7.72 0.14 -2.17
CA MET A 56 7.82 0.77 -0.87
C MET A 56 6.49 1.35 -0.41
N GLY A 57 5.76 2.07 -1.27
CA GLY A 57 4.45 2.61 -0.93
C GLY A 57 3.43 1.53 -0.56
N ARG A 58 3.46 0.39 -1.26
CA ARG A 58 2.60 -0.78 -0.94
C ARG A 58 2.98 -1.40 0.41
N LEU A 59 4.27 -1.65 0.63
CA LEU A 59 4.76 -2.22 1.89
C LEU A 59 4.45 -1.31 3.08
N VAL A 60 4.66 -0.01 2.97
CA VAL A 60 4.28 0.96 4.00
C VAL A 60 2.79 0.84 4.31
N SER A 61 1.93 0.80 3.28
CA SER A 61 0.48 0.66 3.48
C SER A 61 0.12 -0.65 4.18
N GLU A 62 0.71 -1.77 3.78
CA GLU A 62 0.45 -3.10 4.36
C GLU A 62 0.91 -3.18 5.82
N ILE A 63 2.17 -2.81 6.09
CA ILE A 63 2.77 -2.80 7.44
C ILE A 63 1.97 -1.90 8.38
N SER A 64 1.66 -0.67 7.94
CA SER A 64 0.94 0.31 8.78
C SER A 64 -0.47 -0.15 9.10
N THR A 65 -1.16 -0.75 8.12
CA THR A 65 -2.51 -1.28 8.31
C THR A 65 -2.48 -2.45 9.28
N ALA A 66 -1.57 -3.41 9.09
CA ALA A 66 -1.42 -4.56 9.97
C ALA A 66 -1.10 -4.14 11.42
N ARG A 67 -0.20 -3.18 11.63
CA ARG A 67 0.11 -2.62 12.96
C ARG A 67 -1.09 -1.91 13.59
N THR A 68 -1.86 -1.18 12.80
CA THR A 68 -3.05 -0.46 13.30
C THR A 68 -4.12 -1.45 13.76
N VAL A 69 -4.37 -2.50 12.98
CA VAL A 69 -5.31 -3.58 13.34
C VAL A 69 -4.84 -4.29 14.61
N GLU A 70 -3.57 -4.65 14.71
CA GLU A 70 -3.03 -5.33 15.89
C GLU A 70 -3.21 -4.50 17.16
N LYS A 71 -2.92 -3.19 17.10
CA LYS A 71 -3.12 -2.28 18.23
C LYS A 71 -4.57 -2.19 18.64
N ALA A 72 -5.49 -2.16 17.68
CA ALA A 72 -6.93 -2.15 17.96
C ALA A 72 -7.38 -3.46 18.61
N LEU A 73 -6.94 -4.61 18.10
CA LEU A 73 -7.21 -5.93 18.69
C LEU A 73 -6.66 -6.05 20.11
N PHE A 74 -5.47 -5.50 20.36
CA PHE A 74 -4.88 -5.47 21.69
C PHE A 74 -5.68 -4.58 22.65
N ALA A 75 -6.04 -3.37 22.22
CA ALA A 75 -6.88 -2.46 23.00
C ALA A 75 -8.24 -3.09 23.34
N ARG A 76 -8.85 -3.80 22.38
CA ARG A 76 -10.09 -4.57 22.60
C ARG A 76 -9.92 -5.63 23.68
N ARG A 77 -8.84 -6.40 23.66
CA ARG A 77 -8.54 -7.41 24.69
C ARG A 77 -8.33 -6.77 26.07
N LEU A 78 -7.68 -5.61 26.13
CA LEU A 78 -7.51 -4.85 27.37
C LEU A 78 -8.86 -4.38 27.92
N LEU A 79 -9.74 -3.83 27.08
CA LEU A 79 -11.08 -3.40 27.50
C LEU A 79 -11.92 -4.57 28.02
N LEU A 80 -11.90 -5.71 27.32
CA LEU A 80 -12.57 -6.93 27.76
C LEU A 80 -12.07 -7.41 29.13
N THR A 81 -10.76 -7.35 29.36
CA THR A 81 -10.16 -7.73 30.63
C THR A 81 -10.49 -6.71 31.72
N GLY A 82 -10.40 -5.42 31.42
CA GLY A 82 -10.73 -4.33 32.34
C GLY A 82 -12.20 -4.33 32.77
N ARG A 83 -13.11 -4.74 31.88
CA ARG A 83 -14.54 -4.91 32.21
C ARG A 83 -14.79 -5.99 33.27
N GLN A 84 -13.91 -7.00 33.36
CA GLN A 84 -14.02 -8.10 34.33
C GLN A 84 -13.41 -7.76 35.70
N VAL A 85 -12.75 -6.61 35.84
CA VAL A 85 -12.19 -6.15 37.11
C VAL A 85 -13.33 -5.87 38.10
N PRO A 86 -13.28 -6.37 39.35
CA PRO A 86 -14.41 -6.30 40.29
C PRO A 86 -15.00 -4.90 40.47
N GLU A 87 -14.14 -3.89 40.55
CA GLU A 87 -14.50 -2.48 40.71
C GLU A 87 -15.37 -1.96 39.54
N VAL A 88 -15.02 -2.37 38.32
CA VAL A 88 -15.76 -2.03 37.10
C VAL A 88 -17.02 -2.90 37.02
N TYR A 89 -16.88 -4.20 37.26
CA TYR A 89 -17.98 -5.16 37.14
C TYR A 89 -19.15 -4.87 38.10
N ALA A 90 -18.85 -4.41 39.31
CA ALA A 90 -19.86 -4.05 40.30
C ALA A 90 -20.57 -2.73 40.00
N THR A 91 -20.06 -1.92 39.06
CA THR A 91 -20.59 -0.59 38.74
C THR A 91 -21.25 -0.61 37.36
N GLU A 92 -22.59 -0.57 37.30
CA GLU A 92 -23.33 -0.71 36.03
C GLU A 92 -22.91 0.32 34.98
N VAL A 93 -22.81 1.60 35.37
CA VAL A 93 -22.38 2.68 34.45
C VAL A 93 -20.99 2.42 33.87
N ALA A 94 -20.05 1.89 34.67
CA ALA A 94 -18.70 1.58 34.20
C ALA A 94 -18.69 0.39 33.23
N ARG A 95 -19.54 -0.62 33.48
CA ARG A 95 -19.74 -1.74 32.55
C ARG A 95 -20.35 -1.28 31.22
N GLU A 96 -21.41 -0.48 31.26
CA GLU A 96 -22.06 0.05 30.06
C GLU A 96 -21.08 0.88 29.20
N HIS A 97 -20.25 1.71 29.84
CA HIS A 97 -19.20 2.44 29.13
C HIS A 97 -18.17 1.49 28.49
N ALA A 98 -17.72 0.47 29.22
CA ALA A 98 -16.78 -0.52 28.67
C ALA A 98 -17.38 -1.29 27.48
N ASP A 99 -18.65 -1.72 27.58
CA ASP A 99 -19.36 -2.42 26.51
C ASP A 99 -19.57 -1.52 25.28
N THR A 100 -19.87 -0.23 25.50
CA THR A 100 -19.97 0.76 24.44
C THR A 100 -18.62 0.94 23.73
N SER A 101 -17.53 1.15 24.49
CA SER A 101 -16.19 1.30 23.91
C SER A 101 -15.72 0.06 23.15
N ILE A 102 -16.05 -1.15 23.64
CA ILE A 102 -15.74 -2.40 22.93
C ILE A 102 -16.53 -2.46 21.60
N THR A 103 -17.82 -2.12 21.63
CA THR A 103 -18.68 -2.15 20.43
C THR A 103 -18.22 -1.13 19.39
N GLU A 104 -17.87 0.08 19.82
CA GLU A 104 -17.31 1.12 18.94
C GLU A 104 -15.98 0.68 18.31
N LEU A 105 -15.10 0.09 19.11
CA LEU A 105 -13.81 -0.40 18.63
C LEU A 105 -13.96 -1.57 17.65
N ASP A 106 -14.91 -2.48 17.89
CA ASP A 106 -15.21 -3.59 16.98
C ASP A 106 -15.68 -3.07 15.62
N LYS A 107 -16.58 -2.10 15.63
CA LYS A 107 -17.04 -1.42 14.41
C LYS A 107 -15.90 -0.70 13.69
N GLU A 108 -14.98 -0.06 14.41
CA GLU A 108 -13.85 0.63 13.80
C GLU A 108 -12.85 -0.34 13.15
N ILE A 109 -12.59 -1.49 13.79
CA ILE A 109 -11.79 -2.56 13.20
C ILE A 109 -12.45 -3.05 11.91
N GLU A 110 -13.75 -3.31 11.92
CA GLU A 110 -14.50 -3.74 10.74
C GLU A 110 -14.46 -2.70 9.61
N ASN A 111 -14.65 -1.42 9.94
CA ASN A 111 -14.57 -0.31 9.00
C ASN A 111 -13.20 -0.26 8.33
N LEU A 112 -12.12 -0.37 9.10
CA LEU A 112 -10.76 -0.32 8.58
C LEU A 112 -10.44 -1.52 7.67
N LEU A 113 -10.91 -2.71 8.03
CA LEU A 113 -10.79 -3.90 7.17
C LEU A 113 -11.60 -3.74 5.88
N PHE A 114 -12.81 -3.19 5.97
CA PHE A 114 -13.64 -2.90 4.82
C PHE A 114 -12.97 -1.87 3.90
N GLU A 115 -12.49 -0.75 4.43
CA GLU A 115 -11.80 0.29 3.67
C GLU A 115 -10.56 -0.29 2.96
N THR A 116 -9.79 -1.13 3.65
CA THR A 116 -8.61 -1.79 3.06
C THR A 116 -8.99 -2.70 1.88
N ARG A 117 -10.06 -3.50 2.01
CA ARG A 117 -10.56 -4.34 0.91
C ARG A 117 -11.06 -3.50 -0.27
N VAL A 118 -11.90 -2.50 0.00
CA VAL A 118 -12.45 -1.60 -1.02
C VAL A 118 -11.34 -0.88 -1.76
N ARG A 119 -10.34 -0.35 -1.04
CA ARG A 119 -9.19 0.32 -1.65
C ARG A 119 -8.43 -0.60 -2.60
N LYS A 120 -8.21 -1.87 -2.21
CA LYS A 120 -7.53 -2.87 -3.06
C LYS A 120 -8.34 -3.14 -4.34
N GLU A 121 -9.65 -3.33 -4.23
CA GLU A 121 -10.53 -3.59 -5.36
C GLU A 121 -10.61 -2.40 -6.32
N VAL A 122 -10.86 -1.20 -5.81
CA VAL A 122 -10.97 0.04 -6.61
C VAL A 122 -9.65 0.35 -7.33
N VAL A 123 -8.52 0.30 -6.63
CA VAL A 123 -7.20 0.56 -7.22
C VAL A 123 -6.87 -0.46 -8.30
N SER A 124 -7.16 -1.76 -8.06
CA SER A 124 -6.95 -2.81 -9.06
C SER A 124 -7.76 -2.54 -10.35
N ASN A 125 -9.00 -2.11 -10.22
CA ASN A 125 -9.86 -1.78 -11.36
C ASN A 125 -9.33 -0.57 -12.14
N THR A 126 -8.89 0.49 -11.45
CA THR A 126 -8.32 1.69 -12.11
C THR A 126 -7.05 1.37 -12.89
N LEU A 127 -6.13 0.60 -12.30
CA LEU A 127 -4.89 0.19 -12.97
C LEU A 127 -5.16 -0.67 -14.20
N THR A 128 -6.10 -1.61 -14.10
CA THR A 128 -6.49 -2.47 -15.22
C THR A 128 -7.04 -1.63 -16.39
N SER A 129 -7.91 -0.66 -16.12
CA SER A 129 -8.46 0.26 -17.13
C SER A 129 -7.37 1.11 -17.80
N LEU A 130 -6.42 1.65 -17.02
CA LEU A 130 -5.30 2.42 -17.57
C LEU A 130 -4.38 1.59 -18.46
N LEU A 131 -4.07 0.35 -18.06
CA LEU A 131 -3.24 -0.56 -18.84
C LEU A 131 -3.94 -0.97 -20.15
N GLN A 132 -5.24 -1.27 -20.11
CA GLN A 132 -6.04 -1.53 -21.30
C GLN A 132 -6.03 -0.34 -22.26
N ARG A 133 -6.22 0.89 -21.73
CA ARG A 133 -6.17 2.11 -22.53
C ARG A 133 -4.79 2.35 -23.16
N ALA A 134 -3.72 2.12 -22.42
CA ALA A 134 -2.36 2.26 -22.92
C ALA A 134 -2.05 1.21 -24.02
N ALA A 135 -2.52 -0.03 -23.86
CA ALA A 135 -2.38 -1.08 -24.87
C ALA A 135 -3.15 -0.73 -26.15
N ALA A 136 -4.41 -0.29 -26.04
CA ALA A 136 -5.22 0.13 -27.18
C ALA A 136 -4.57 1.29 -27.96
N LYS A 137 -3.97 2.27 -27.26
CA LYS A 137 -3.22 3.37 -27.90
C LYS A 137 -2.00 2.86 -28.66
N ARG A 138 -1.19 1.97 -28.07
CA ARG A 138 -0.03 1.37 -28.76
C ARG A 138 -0.44 0.60 -30.01
N GLN A 139 -1.52 -0.18 -29.92
CA GLN A 139 -2.02 -0.95 -31.05
C GLN A 139 -2.49 -0.02 -32.18
N ALA A 140 -3.20 1.06 -31.85
CA ALA A 140 -3.60 2.07 -32.84
C ALA A 140 -2.40 2.75 -33.51
N SER A 141 -1.31 3.00 -32.78
CA SER A 141 -0.07 3.56 -33.35
C SER A 141 0.64 2.63 -34.34
N LEU A 142 0.44 1.31 -34.25
CA LEU A 142 0.99 0.34 -35.21
C LEU A 142 0.17 0.27 -36.52
N THR A 143 -1.11 0.64 -36.47
CA THR A 143 -2.05 0.50 -37.61
C THR A 143 -2.25 1.80 -38.39
N VAL A 144 -1.55 2.89 -38.08
CA VAL A 144 -1.66 4.14 -38.87
C VAL A 144 -1.17 3.84 -40.30
N PRO A 145 -2.03 3.92 -41.33
CA PRO A 145 -1.60 3.72 -42.71
C PRO A 145 -0.51 4.73 -43.05
N GLN A 146 0.57 4.28 -43.68
CA GLN A 146 1.51 5.19 -44.34
C GLN A 146 0.71 6.01 -45.34
N VAL A 147 0.48 7.29 -45.03
CA VAL A 147 -0.11 8.22 -45.98
C VAL A 147 0.93 8.36 -47.09
N SER A 148 0.67 7.76 -48.25
CA SER A 148 1.43 8.03 -49.46
C SER A 148 1.48 9.55 -49.64
N PRO A 149 2.67 10.16 -49.78
CA PRO A 149 2.78 11.59 -49.99
C PRO A 149 1.85 12.01 -51.13
N LEU A 150 0.96 12.98 -50.89
CA LEU A 150 0.10 13.61 -51.91
C LEU A 150 0.91 14.48 -52.89
N ASP A 151 2.21 14.24 -53.00
CA ASP A 151 3.08 15.00 -53.88
C ASP A 151 2.97 14.42 -55.29
N SER A 152 2.41 15.21 -56.20
CA SER A 152 2.33 14.86 -57.61
C SER A 152 3.68 14.96 -58.33
N ARG A 153 4.76 15.40 -57.64
CA ARG A 153 6.13 15.45 -58.17
C ARG A 153 7.16 15.00 -57.13
N PRO A 154 7.20 13.70 -56.78
CA PRO A 154 8.21 13.19 -55.88
C PRO A 154 9.61 13.38 -56.49
N LEU A 155 10.51 14.00 -55.74
CA LEU A 155 11.90 14.17 -56.12
C LEU A 155 12.58 12.80 -56.25
N SER A 156 12.97 12.41 -57.47
CA SER A 156 13.86 11.28 -57.71
C SER A 156 15.22 11.83 -58.13
N ASN A 157 16.26 11.49 -57.37
CA ASN A 157 17.65 11.90 -57.63
C ASN A 157 17.91 13.42 -57.71
N GLY A 158 17.15 14.23 -56.95
CA GLY A 158 17.45 15.65 -56.75
C GLY A 158 16.99 16.62 -57.83
N ARG A 159 16.04 16.23 -58.71
CA ARG A 159 15.36 17.16 -59.63
C ARG A 159 13.86 16.90 -59.67
N VAL A 160 13.07 17.98 -59.70
CA VAL A 160 11.65 17.95 -60.06
C VAL A 160 11.53 17.82 -61.58
N GLN A 161 10.62 16.97 -62.08
CA GLN A 161 10.15 16.99 -63.47
C GLN A 161 8.98 17.96 -63.61
#